data_AF-A0A6A8GP21-F1
#
_entry.id   AF-A0A6A8GP21-F1
#
_cell.length_a   1.000
_cell.length_b   1.000
_cell.length_c   1.000
_cell.angle_alpha   90.00
_cell.angle_beta   90.00
_cell.angle_gamma   90.00
#
_symmetry.space_group_name_H-M   'P 1'
#
loop_
_entity.id
_entity.type
_entity.pdbx_description
1 polymer ?
#
loop_
_entity_poly.entity_id
_entity_poly.type
_entity_poly.pdbx_seq_one_letter_code
_entity_poly.pdbx_strand_id
1 'polypeptide(L)'
;MRRRDALKALGIGALTATAGCLGGFERQSAWRDPPLVENRPDAVYLPAITEGMKMYGMTKTGPYGVALSYSYPHRFWSVAGSELQKTVVEADDSLHLMASVWDHETGAVLPFDAGVSIELLRDGTLVSEEVAYPMLSQQMGMHYGSNYVLDGEGDYEARVNVGGTSLHRTGSFAGRFETAETATFEFTFDTDELYDVELERLGDEAGTPGAVPAMKMMNMPMGAAPGIGSLPGTHLGRQTSGDAFFDAFVVEDGTQFDADGAYLYVSARTPYNEFILPMMGVRGTVERDGAAIADGERLRRTLDPELGYHYGLPVDSVESGDTVTLTVDVPPQVARHDGYETAFLSFDSMQFEA
;
A
#
# COMPACT_ATOMS: atom_id res chain seq x y z
N MET A 1 18.75 7.23 71.26
CA MET A 1 20.17 7.41 71.62
C MET A 1 20.91 6.07 71.48
N ARG A 2 22.07 6.08 70.81
CA ARG A 2 23.12 5.03 70.61
C ARG A 2 22.83 3.99 69.50
N ARG A 3 23.48 4.08 68.31
CA ARG A 3 24.90 3.82 67.92
C ARG A 3 25.22 2.32 67.96
N ARG A 4 25.96 1.69 67.03
CA ARG A 4 26.50 1.94 65.67
C ARG A 4 27.33 0.67 65.36
N ASP A 5 27.39 0.27 64.09
CA ASP A 5 28.51 -0.37 63.37
C ASP A 5 29.13 -1.70 63.87
N ALA A 6 29.14 -2.73 63.01
CA ALA A 6 30.39 -3.20 62.38
C ALA A 6 30.16 -4.27 61.28
N LEU A 7 30.86 -4.03 60.17
CA LEU A 7 30.98 -4.78 58.91
C LEU A 7 31.86 -6.05 59.01
N LYS A 8 31.87 -6.80 57.87
CA LYS A 8 32.85 -7.79 57.34
C LYS A 8 32.49 -9.26 57.65
N ALA A 9 32.52 -10.23 56.72
CA ALA A 9 32.92 -10.28 55.31
C ALA A 9 32.47 -11.62 54.67
N LEU A 10 32.23 -11.58 53.35
CA LEU A 10 32.54 -12.57 52.30
C LEU A 10 32.08 -14.04 52.47
N GLY A 11 31.09 -14.41 51.66
CA GLY A 11 30.85 -15.78 51.19
C GLY A 11 30.42 -15.74 49.72
N ILE A 12 31.31 -16.18 48.84
CA ILE A 12 31.20 -16.22 47.37
C ILE A 12 30.27 -17.38 46.93
N GLY A 13 29.47 -17.16 45.89
CA GLY A 13 28.71 -18.19 45.16
C GLY A 13 27.19 -17.95 45.22
N ALA A 14 26.41 -17.88 44.15
CA ALA A 14 26.59 -18.33 42.78
C ALA A 14 26.00 -17.33 41.78
N LEU A 15 26.75 -17.03 40.73
CA LEU A 15 26.23 -16.51 39.46
C LEU A 15 25.46 -17.65 38.79
N THR A 16 24.16 -17.73 39.02
CA THR A 16 23.27 -18.52 38.16
C THR A 16 23.03 -17.73 36.88
N ALA A 17 23.54 -18.26 35.78
CA ALA A 17 23.35 -17.78 34.43
C ALA A 17 21.84 -17.59 34.12
N THR A 18 21.42 -16.34 33.93
CA THR A 18 20.20 -16.01 33.20
C THR A 18 20.56 -15.92 31.71
N ALA A 19 20.78 -17.09 31.09
CA ALA A 19 20.86 -17.19 29.65
C ALA A 19 19.45 -17.49 29.11
N GLY A 20 18.89 -16.61 28.27
CA GLY A 20 17.75 -16.95 27.41
C GLY A 20 16.65 -15.90 27.27
N CYS A 21 16.11 -15.34 28.36
CA CYS A 21 14.78 -14.69 28.26
C CYS A 21 14.77 -13.16 28.09
N LEU A 22 15.89 -12.45 28.27
CA LEU A 22 15.91 -10.99 28.10
C LEU A 22 15.85 -10.56 26.63
N GLY A 23 16.48 -11.33 25.73
CA GLY A 23 16.51 -11.03 24.30
C GLY A 23 15.13 -11.12 23.64
N GLY A 24 14.32 -12.13 23.98
CA GLY A 24 12.98 -12.32 23.42
C GLY A 24 11.97 -11.27 23.87
N PHE A 25 12.02 -10.83 25.14
CA PHE A 25 11.16 -9.77 25.66
C PHE A 25 11.52 -8.38 25.12
N GLU A 26 12.81 -8.05 24.97
CA GLU A 26 13.24 -6.79 24.35
C GLU A 26 12.85 -6.71 22.88
N ARG A 27 13.01 -7.81 22.15
CA ARG A 27 12.52 -7.95 20.78
C ARG A 27 10.99 -7.80 20.73
N GLN A 28 10.23 -8.56 21.53
CA GLN A 28 8.76 -8.42 21.66
C GLN A 28 8.28 -7.01 21.95
N SER A 29 8.99 -6.29 22.80
CA SER A 29 8.66 -4.91 23.11
C SER A 29 8.98 -3.94 21.95
N ALA A 30 9.98 -4.24 21.11
CA ALA A 30 10.47 -3.35 20.07
C ALA A 30 9.58 -3.31 18.82
N TRP A 31 8.87 -4.38 18.46
CA TRP A 31 7.92 -4.37 17.33
C TRP A 31 6.47 -4.13 17.76
N ARG A 32 6.15 -4.29 19.04
CA ARG A 32 4.79 -3.97 19.52
C ARG A 32 4.51 -2.47 19.57
N ASP A 33 5.56 -1.66 19.77
CA ASP A 33 5.51 -0.22 19.57
C ASP A 33 6.84 0.27 18.99
N PRO A 34 7.06 0.07 17.67
CA PRO A 34 8.31 0.49 17.04
C PRO A 34 8.49 2.00 17.19
N PRO A 35 9.72 2.53 17.26
CA PRO A 35 9.89 3.97 17.38
C PRO A 35 9.20 4.66 16.20
N LEU A 36 8.57 5.80 16.46
CA LEU A 36 7.98 6.67 15.45
C LEU A 36 8.80 7.94 15.41
N VAL A 37 9.00 8.49 14.21
CA VAL A 37 9.68 9.78 14.06
C VAL A 37 8.89 10.86 14.81
N GLU A 38 9.60 11.68 15.58
CA GLU A 38 9.02 12.88 16.20
C GLU A 38 8.96 14.03 15.19
N ASN A 39 7.91 14.85 15.22
CA ASN A 39 7.74 16.01 14.32
C ASN A 39 7.81 15.64 12.82
N ARG A 40 7.14 14.54 12.43
CA ARG A 40 7.04 14.07 11.05
C ARG A 40 6.55 15.17 10.11
N PRO A 41 7.10 15.27 8.89
CA PRO A 41 6.61 16.20 7.88
C PRO A 41 5.24 15.75 7.35
N ASP A 42 4.45 16.69 6.85
CA ASP A 42 3.21 16.43 6.08
C ASP A 42 3.56 16.03 4.62
N ALA A 43 4.42 15.03 4.46
CA ALA A 43 5.00 14.58 3.20
C ALA A 43 5.58 13.16 3.34
N VAL A 44 5.96 12.53 2.23
CA VAL A 44 6.70 11.27 2.22
C VAL A 44 8.07 11.45 2.85
N TYR A 45 8.39 10.58 3.81
CA TYR A 45 9.62 10.68 4.59
C TYR A 45 10.20 9.29 4.95
N LEU A 46 11.49 9.24 5.27
CA LEU A 46 12.15 8.01 5.70
C LEU A 46 11.69 7.61 7.12
N PRO A 47 11.14 6.39 7.32
CA PRO A 47 10.62 5.97 8.63
C PRO A 47 11.73 5.85 9.69
N ALA A 48 11.35 5.63 10.96
CA ALA A 48 12.35 5.40 12.01
C ALA A 48 13.03 4.04 11.87
N ILE A 49 12.27 3.06 11.40
CA ILE A 49 12.73 1.71 11.10
C ILE A 49 12.21 1.25 9.75
N THR A 50 12.94 0.35 9.11
CA THR A 50 12.43 -0.46 8.01
C THR A 50 12.23 -1.88 8.51
N GLU A 51 11.14 -2.49 8.06
CA GLU A 51 10.80 -3.86 8.39
C GLU A 51 10.85 -4.69 7.11
N GLY A 52 11.64 -5.76 7.15
CA GLY A 52 11.66 -6.73 6.08
C GLY A 52 10.34 -7.49 5.99
N MET A 53 10.29 -8.42 5.04
CA MET A 53 9.23 -9.40 4.94
C MET A 53 9.78 -10.70 4.39
N LYS A 54 9.11 -11.80 4.70
CA LYS A 54 9.34 -13.10 4.09
C LYS A 54 8.08 -13.55 3.35
N MET A 55 8.20 -14.60 2.55
CA MET A 55 7.13 -15.08 1.68
C MET A 55 6.82 -16.53 2.01
N TYR A 56 5.53 -16.84 2.19
CA TYR A 56 5.06 -18.22 2.30
C TYR A 56 4.89 -18.87 0.94
N GLY A 57 4.49 -18.10 -0.08
CA GLY A 57 4.52 -18.59 -1.45
C GLY A 57 3.87 -17.66 -2.45
N MET A 58 3.82 -18.14 -3.69
CA MET A 58 3.19 -17.48 -4.81
C MET A 58 2.41 -18.50 -5.63
N THR A 59 1.19 -18.17 -6.04
CA THR A 59 0.35 -19.02 -6.86
C THR A 59 -0.47 -18.22 -7.85
N LYS A 60 -1.22 -18.91 -8.71
CA LYS A 60 -2.18 -18.32 -9.65
C LYS A 60 -3.55 -18.92 -9.42
N THR A 61 -4.59 -18.09 -9.48
CA THR A 61 -5.98 -18.52 -9.39
C THR A 61 -6.84 -17.66 -10.32
N GLY A 62 -7.60 -18.28 -11.22
CA GLY A 62 -8.26 -17.57 -12.31
C GLY A 62 -7.31 -16.63 -13.07
N PRO A 63 -7.65 -15.34 -13.24
CA PRO A 63 -6.78 -14.36 -13.88
C PRO A 63 -5.69 -13.80 -12.94
N TYR A 64 -5.73 -14.12 -11.64
CA TYR A 64 -4.87 -13.51 -10.64
C TYR A 64 -3.57 -14.28 -10.43
N GLY A 65 -2.48 -13.53 -10.27
CA GLY A 65 -1.31 -13.95 -9.51
C GLY A 65 -1.47 -13.45 -8.08
N VAL A 66 -1.16 -14.30 -7.10
CA VAL A 66 -1.26 -13.98 -5.68
C VAL A 66 0.02 -14.41 -4.99
N ALA A 67 0.62 -13.51 -4.22
CA ALA A 67 1.75 -13.82 -3.33
C ALA A 67 1.31 -13.60 -1.89
N LEU A 68 1.61 -14.56 -1.01
CA LEU A 68 1.36 -14.48 0.42
C LEU A 68 2.69 -14.22 1.14
N SER A 69 2.79 -13.07 1.79
CA SER A 69 3.97 -12.64 2.55
C SER A 69 3.60 -12.32 3.99
N TYR A 70 4.62 -12.25 4.84
CA TYR A 70 4.46 -11.95 6.25
C TYR A 70 5.61 -11.10 6.79
N SER A 71 5.31 -10.38 7.86
CA SER A 71 6.29 -9.67 8.68
C SER A 71 5.81 -9.65 10.14
N TYR A 72 6.55 -8.94 11.00
CA TYR A 72 6.12 -8.63 12.35
C TYR A 72 4.76 -7.91 12.32
N PRO A 73 3.87 -8.15 13.30
CA PRO A 73 2.75 -7.27 13.53
C PRO A 73 3.23 -5.83 13.63
N HIS A 74 2.60 -4.93 12.89
CA HIS A 74 2.94 -3.51 12.96
C HIS A 74 1.70 -2.64 12.88
N ARG A 75 1.89 -1.38 13.29
CA ARG A 75 0.87 -0.34 13.20
C ARG A 75 0.67 0.09 11.75
N PHE A 76 -0.51 0.60 11.47
CA PHE A 76 -0.82 1.26 10.21
C PHE A 76 -1.94 2.27 10.43
N TRP A 77 -2.21 3.10 9.42
CA TRP A 77 -3.28 4.10 9.46
C TRP A 77 -4.26 3.87 8.32
N SER A 78 -5.49 3.49 8.64
CA SER A 78 -6.58 3.52 7.67
C SER A 78 -7.03 4.96 7.43
N VAL A 79 -7.43 5.25 6.20
CA VAL A 79 -7.97 6.56 5.79
C VAL A 79 -9.47 6.43 5.59
N ALA A 80 -10.26 7.26 6.28
CA ALA A 80 -11.71 7.36 6.11
C ALA A 80 -12.08 8.81 5.79
N GLY A 81 -12.44 9.08 4.53
CA GLY A 81 -12.55 10.46 4.04
C GLY A 81 -11.19 11.14 4.11
N SER A 82 -11.02 12.09 5.01
CA SER A 82 -9.73 12.76 5.29
C SER A 82 -9.18 12.44 6.69
N GLU A 83 -9.83 11.54 7.44
CA GLU A 83 -9.42 11.20 8.80
C GLU A 83 -8.53 9.96 8.79
N LEU A 84 -7.44 10.03 9.57
CA LEU A 84 -6.55 8.91 9.82
C LEU A 84 -6.94 8.21 11.11
N GLN A 85 -7.14 6.90 11.03
CA GLN A 85 -7.32 6.05 12.20
C GLN A 85 -6.12 5.12 12.34
N LYS A 86 -5.41 5.24 13.46
CA LYS A 86 -4.27 4.39 13.79
C LYS A 86 -4.76 3.03 14.31
N THR A 87 -4.33 1.96 13.66
CA THR A 87 -4.36 0.60 14.22
C THR A 87 -3.04 0.36 14.96
N VAL A 88 -3.13 -0.12 16.20
CA VAL A 88 -1.97 -0.46 17.03
C VAL A 88 -1.78 -1.98 17.04
N VAL A 89 -0.58 -2.43 17.43
CA VAL A 89 -0.28 -3.86 17.60
C VAL A 89 -0.81 -4.32 18.94
N GLU A 90 -1.69 -5.32 18.92
CA GLU A 90 -2.28 -5.91 20.11
C GLU A 90 -1.39 -7.00 20.73
N ALA A 91 -1.78 -7.53 21.89
CA ALA A 91 -0.96 -8.49 22.63
C ALA A 91 -0.89 -9.88 21.99
N ASP A 92 -1.96 -10.21 21.29
CA ASP A 92 -2.29 -11.47 20.68
C ASP A 92 -1.99 -11.49 19.17
N ASP A 93 -1.71 -10.34 18.56
CA ASP A 93 -1.22 -10.26 17.20
C ASP A 93 0.03 -11.13 17.03
N SER A 94 -0.06 -12.10 16.13
CA SER A 94 0.98 -13.13 15.90
C SER A 94 1.88 -12.78 14.73
N LEU A 95 1.32 -12.26 13.64
CA LEU A 95 2.04 -11.77 12.46
C LEU A 95 1.24 -10.67 11.75
N HIS A 96 1.92 -9.87 10.93
CA HIS A 96 1.28 -9.11 9.87
C HIS A 96 1.29 -9.96 8.60
N LEU A 97 0.11 -10.33 8.09
CA LEU A 97 -0.03 -11.17 6.90
C LEU A 97 -0.52 -10.33 5.73
N MET A 98 0.12 -10.51 4.59
CA MET A 98 -0.07 -9.67 3.41
C MET A 98 -0.29 -10.50 2.15
N ALA A 99 -1.18 -10.02 1.29
CA ALA A 99 -1.39 -10.52 -0.05
C ALA A 99 -1.09 -9.44 -1.08
N SER A 100 -0.26 -9.78 -2.08
CA SER A 100 -0.11 -8.98 -3.30
C SER A 100 -0.90 -9.64 -4.43
N VAL A 101 -1.72 -8.86 -5.13
CA VAL A 101 -2.63 -9.34 -6.17
C VAL A 101 -2.39 -8.59 -7.49
N TRP A 102 -2.18 -9.32 -8.57
CA TRP A 102 -1.96 -8.76 -9.90
C TRP A 102 -2.59 -9.64 -10.99
N ASP A 103 -2.75 -9.09 -12.19
CA ASP A 103 -3.09 -9.88 -13.37
C ASP A 103 -1.87 -10.68 -13.83
N HIS A 104 -1.93 -12.01 -13.74
CA HIS A 104 -0.73 -12.83 -13.99
C HIS A 104 -0.27 -12.85 -15.45
N GLU A 105 -1.09 -12.38 -16.38
CA GLU A 105 -0.76 -12.29 -17.81
C GLU A 105 0.01 -11.01 -18.14
N THR A 106 -0.43 -9.87 -17.60
CA THR A 106 0.17 -8.55 -17.89
C THR A 106 1.16 -8.06 -16.83
N GLY A 107 1.08 -8.58 -15.60
CA GLY A 107 1.83 -8.07 -14.45
C GLY A 107 1.21 -6.83 -13.80
N ALA A 108 0.04 -6.36 -14.26
CA ALA A 108 -0.62 -5.19 -13.70
C ALA A 108 -1.14 -5.47 -12.28
N VAL A 109 -0.70 -4.68 -11.30
CA VAL A 109 -1.25 -4.74 -9.93
C VAL A 109 -2.70 -4.27 -9.93
N LEU A 110 -3.53 -4.94 -9.14
CA LEU A 110 -4.97 -4.74 -9.12
C LEU A 110 -5.40 -4.08 -7.79
N PRO A 111 -5.58 -2.74 -7.74
CA PRO A 111 -5.99 -2.01 -6.55
C PRO A 111 -7.51 -2.04 -6.36
N PHE A 112 -8.04 -3.22 -6.03
CA PHE A 112 -9.41 -3.39 -5.56
C PHE A 112 -9.66 -2.59 -4.27
N ASP A 113 -10.76 -1.85 -4.28
CA ASP A 113 -11.24 -1.00 -3.19
C ASP A 113 -11.80 -1.81 -2.01
N ALA A 114 -12.34 -2.99 -2.30
CA ALA A 114 -12.74 -3.98 -1.31
C ALA A 114 -12.66 -5.38 -1.91
N GLY A 115 -12.77 -6.40 -1.05
CA GLY A 115 -12.99 -7.77 -1.49
C GLY A 115 -11.76 -8.68 -1.44
N VAL A 116 -10.69 -8.28 -0.73
CA VAL A 116 -9.64 -9.24 -0.34
C VAL A 116 -9.83 -9.62 1.12
N SER A 117 -9.97 -10.91 1.39
CA SER A 117 -9.94 -11.47 2.75
C SER A 117 -8.97 -12.62 2.81
N ILE A 118 -8.44 -12.89 4.01
CA ILE A 118 -7.59 -14.05 4.25
C ILE A 118 -8.21 -14.84 5.40
N GLU A 119 -8.60 -16.07 5.10
CA GLU A 119 -9.02 -17.05 6.10
C GLU A 119 -7.81 -17.93 6.45
N LEU A 120 -7.60 -18.15 7.75
CA LEU A 120 -6.54 -19.00 8.28
C LEU A 120 -7.17 -20.21 8.95
N LEU A 121 -6.78 -21.40 8.49
CA LEU A 121 -7.29 -22.67 8.99
C LEU A 121 -6.17 -23.51 9.57
N ARG A 122 -6.50 -24.30 10.59
CA ARG A 122 -5.64 -25.36 11.14
C ARG A 122 -6.43 -26.65 11.19
N ASP A 123 -5.90 -27.72 10.59
CA ASP A 123 -6.58 -29.01 10.47
C ASP A 123 -8.02 -28.89 9.93
N GLY A 124 -8.24 -27.97 8.98
CA GLY A 124 -9.54 -27.69 8.37
C GLY A 124 -10.53 -26.89 9.25
N THR A 125 -10.11 -26.42 10.43
CA THR A 125 -10.91 -25.56 11.31
C THR A 125 -10.45 -24.11 11.20
N LEU A 126 -11.40 -23.17 11.07
CA LEU A 126 -11.08 -21.74 11.04
C LEU A 126 -10.47 -21.28 12.36
N VAL A 127 -9.33 -20.59 12.26
CA VAL A 127 -8.58 -20.00 13.39
C VAL A 127 -8.80 -18.49 13.42
N SER A 128 -8.65 -17.83 12.27
CA SER A 128 -8.80 -16.38 12.13
C SER A 128 -9.26 -16.06 10.72
N GLU A 129 -10.02 -14.98 10.57
CA GLU A 129 -10.43 -14.41 9.29
C GLU A 129 -10.46 -12.91 9.44
N GLU A 130 -9.81 -12.20 8.51
CA GLU A 130 -9.88 -10.74 8.46
C GLU A 130 -10.10 -10.27 7.02
N VAL A 131 -10.76 -9.11 6.91
CA VAL A 131 -10.71 -8.34 5.67
C VAL A 131 -9.33 -7.72 5.59
N ALA A 132 -8.57 -8.07 4.55
CA ALA A 132 -7.25 -7.51 4.34
C ALA A 132 -7.39 -6.09 3.78
N TYR A 133 -6.90 -5.10 4.52
CA TYR A 133 -7.04 -3.70 4.14
C TYR A 133 -6.18 -3.41 2.92
N PRO A 134 -6.67 -2.66 1.92
CA PRO A 134 -5.82 -2.15 0.86
C PRO A 134 -4.80 -1.15 1.46
N MET A 135 -3.53 -1.40 1.23
CA MET A 135 -2.40 -0.75 1.90
C MET A 135 -1.36 -0.27 0.90
N LEU A 136 -0.64 0.79 1.30
CA LEU A 136 0.49 1.33 0.56
C LEU A 136 1.69 1.48 1.52
N SER A 137 2.82 0.87 1.17
CA SER A 137 4.10 1.06 1.87
C SER A 137 5.22 1.40 0.90
N GLN A 138 6.30 1.98 1.43
CA GLN A 138 7.47 2.36 0.63
C GLN A 138 8.17 1.15 0.01
N GLN A 139 8.26 0.04 0.73
CA GLN A 139 8.94 -1.15 0.24
C GLN A 139 8.04 -2.06 -0.58
N MET A 140 6.72 -2.09 -0.31
CA MET A 140 5.80 -3.04 -0.96
C MET A 140 4.96 -2.44 -2.07
N GLY A 141 4.82 -1.11 -2.08
CA GLY A 141 3.77 -0.47 -2.87
C GLY A 141 2.40 -0.98 -2.46
N MET A 142 1.55 -1.26 -3.44
CA MET A 142 0.16 -1.66 -3.22
C MET A 142 0.06 -3.15 -2.82
N HIS A 143 -0.58 -3.41 -1.69
CA HIS A 143 -0.84 -4.76 -1.16
C HIS A 143 -2.09 -4.77 -0.28
N TYR A 144 -2.48 -5.94 0.21
CA TYR A 144 -3.59 -6.13 1.14
C TYR A 144 -3.06 -6.75 2.42
N GLY A 145 -3.36 -6.21 3.59
CA GLY A 145 -2.79 -6.72 4.83
C GLY A 145 -3.61 -6.45 6.07
N SER A 146 -3.35 -7.24 7.12
CA SER A 146 -3.81 -7.01 8.48
C SER A 146 -2.90 -7.75 9.47
N ASN A 147 -3.02 -7.42 10.75
CA ASN A 147 -2.47 -8.27 11.81
C ASN A 147 -3.44 -9.43 12.08
N TYR A 148 -2.90 -10.62 12.31
CA TYR A 148 -3.66 -11.84 12.56
C TYR A 148 -3.22 -12.51 13.86
N VAL A 149 -4.18 -13.14 14.53
CA VAL A 149 -3.96 -13.98 15.71
C VAL A 149 -3.93 -15.45 15.29
N LEU A 150 -2.89 -16.18 15.69
CA LEU A 150 -2.74 -17.62 15.46
C LEU A 150 -2.77 -18.40 16.78
N ASP A 151 -3.14 -19.69 16.70
CA ASP A 151 -3.13 -20.62 17.84
C ASP A 151 -1.73 -21.25 18.03
N GLY A 152 -0.72 -20.41 18.15
CA GLY A 152 0.69 -20.81 18.28
C GLY A 152 1.32 -21.34 16.98
N GLU A 153 2.55 -21.84 17.10
CA GLU A 153 3.33 -22.38 15.98
C GLU A 153 2.75 -23.66 15.39
N GLY A 154 3.07 -23.90 14.12
CA GLY A 154 2.69 -25.12 13.39
C GLY A 154 2.17 -24.84 11.99
N ASP A 155 1.54 -25.85 11.40
CA ASP A 155 1.06 -25.82 10.02
C ASP A 155 -0.34 -25.22 9.92
N TYR A 156 -0.54 -24.37 8.91
CA TYR A 156 -1.76 -23.66 8.62
C TYR A 156 -2.05 -23.66 7.11
N GLU A 157 -3.32 -23.54 6.77
CA GLU A 157 -3.80 -23.24 5.43
C GLU A 157 -4.30 -21.79 5.41
N ALA A 158 -3.75 -20.95 4.53
CA ALA A 158 -4.31 -19.64 4.20
C ALA A 158 -5.13 -19.71 2.92
N ARG A 159 -6.36 -19.21 2.97
CA ARG A 159 -7.22 -18.99 1.79
C ARG A 159 -7.36 -17.49 1.56
N VAL A 160 -6.69 -17.00 0.54
CA VAL A 160 -6.82 -15.62 0.07
C VAL A 160 -7.99 -15.56 -0.89
N ASN A 161 -9.11 -14.98 -0.45
CA ASN A 161 -10.24 -14.69 -1.32
C ASN A 161 -9.98 -13.37 -2.04
N VAL A 162 -10.07 -13.39 -3.38
CA VAL A 162 -9.96 -12.20 -4.22
C VAL A 162 -11.30 -12.00 -4.90
N GLY A 163 -12.06 -11.02 -4.43
CA GLY A 163 -13.38 -10.66 -4.95
C GLY A 163 -13.34 -10.10 -6.38
N GLY A 164 -14.52 -9.97 -6.98
CA GLY A 164 -14.69 -9.27 -8.25
C GLY A 164 -14.53 -7.75 -8.07
N THR A 165 -14.09 -7.06 -9.13
CA THR A 165 -13.89 -5.60 -9.10
C THR A 165 -15.09 -4.82 -9.63
N SER A 166 -15.35 -3.67 -9.02
CA SER A 166 -16.30 -2.66 -9.50
C SER A 166 -15.65 -1.61 -10.43
N LEU A 167 -14.32 -1.66 -10.60
CA LEU A 167 -13.57 -0.73 -11.42
C LEU A 167 -14.01 -0.83 -12.88
N HIS A 168 -14.03 0.32 -13.56
CA HIS A 168 -14.15 0.31 -15.01
C HIS A 168 -12.92 -0.34 -15.61
N ARG A 169 -13.13 -1.10 -16.68
CA ARG A 169 -12.07 -1.85 -17.34
C ARG A 169 -12.20 -1.65 -18.84
N THR A 170 -11.09 -1.37 -19.49
CA THR A 170 -11.00 -1.09 -20.93
C THR A 170 -10.03 -2.05 -21.60
N GLY A 171 -9.97 -2.01 -22.94
CA GLY A 171 -9.10 -2.88 -23.72
C GLY A 171 -9.30 -4.37 -23.41
N SER A 172 -8.20 -5.11 -23.26
CA SER A 172 -8.25 -6.55 -22.95
C SER A 172 -8.70 -6.86 -21.51
N PHE A 173 -8.87 -5.86 -20.65
CA PHE A 173 -9.42 -6.04 -19.30
C PHE A 173 -10.95 -5.98 -19.25
N ALA A 174 -11.61 -5.53 -20.33
CA ALA A 174 -13.07 -5.53 -20.42
C ALA A 174 -13.64 -6.94 -20.14
N GLY A 175 -14.53 -7.05 -19.16
CA GLY A 175 -15.14 -8.32 -18.73
C GLY A 175 -14.24 -9.25 -17.91
N ARG A 176 -13.01 -8.87 -17.57
CA ARG A 176 -12.10 -9.67 -16.72
C ARG A 176 -12.20 -9.24 -15.26
N PHE A 177 -11.92 -10.14 -14.31
CA PHE A 177 -11.96 -9.85 -12.85
C PHE A 177 -13.38 -9.64 -12.29
N GLU A 178 -14.39 -10.31 -12.84
CA GLU A 178 -15.80 -10.19 -12.40
C GLU A 178 -16.18 -11.18 -11.29
N THR A 179 -15.52 -12.33 -11.26
CA THR A 179 -15.81 -13.40 -10.31
C THR A 179 -14.78 -13.41 -9.19
N ALA A 180 -15.25 -13.79 -8.01
CA ALA A 180 -14.37 -14.06 -6.89
C ALA A 180 -13.58 -15.35 -7.17
N GLU A 181 -12.30 -15.33 -6.84
CA GLU A 181 -11.41 -16.49 -6.92
C GLU A 181 -10.75 -16.71 -5.55
N THR A 182 -10.25 -17.91 -5.30
CA THR A 182 -9.55 -18.23 -4.04
C THR A 182 -8.19 -18.83 -4.34
N ALA A 183 -7.14 -18.29 -3.72
CA ALA A 183 -5.79 -18.83 -3.73
C ALA A 183 -5.52 -19.49 -2.37
N THR A 184 -5.04 -20.73 -2.39
CA THR A 184 -4.75 -21.50 -1.17
C THR A 184 -3.24 -21.67 -1.01
N PHE A 185 -2.76 -21.51 0.22
CA PHE A 185 -1.37 -21.66 0.60
C PHE A 185 -1.28 -22.54 1.84
N GLU A 186 -0.47 -23.59 1.78
CA GLU A 186 -0.03 -24.33 2.96
C GLU A 186 1.26 -23.68 3.46
N PHE A 187 1.34 -23.37 4.75
CA PHE A 187 2.52 -22.76 5.35
C PHE A 187 2.70 -23.19 6.80
N THR A 188 3.94 -23.11 7.27
CA THR A 188 4.28 -23.32 8.68
C THR A 188 4.54 -21.95 9.32
N PHE A 189 3.83 -21.64 10.39
CA PHE A 189 4.14 -20.49 11.23
C PHE A 189 5.20 -20.91 12.26
N ASP A 190 6.37 -20.30 12.16
CA ASP A 190 7.52 -20.50 13.03
C ASP A 190 8.00 -19.11 13.52
N THR A 191 8.05 -18.92 14.84
CA THR A 191 8.46 -17.64 15.42
C THR A 191 9.94 -17.37 15.26
N ASP A 192 10.79 -18.40 15.17
CA ASP A 192 12.21 -18.21 14.86
C ASP A 192 12.36 -17.66 13.43
N GLU A 193 11.58 -18.15 12.47
CA GLU A 193 11.57 -17.60 11.11
C GLU A 193 11.04 -16.16 11.06
N LEU A 194 10.02 -15.84 11.85
CA LEU A 194 9.52 -14.47 12.00
C LEU A 194 10.61 -13.56 12.60
N TYR A 195 11.31 -14.02 13.63
CA TYR A 195 12.36 -13.26 14.30
C TYR A 195 13.64 -13.08 13.47
N ASP A 196 13.75 -13.84 12.38
CA ASP A 196 14.78 -13.68 11.36
C ASP A 196 14.39 -12.65 10.27
N VAL A 197 13.18 -12.08 10.30
CA VAL A 197 12.83 -10.96 9.43
C VAL A 197 13.68 -9.75 9.81
N GLU A 198 14.29 -9.12 8.80
CA GLU A 198 15.23 -8.01 8.98
C GLU A 198 14.53 -6.77 9.57
N LEU A 199 15.22 -6.10 10.50
CA LEU A 199 14.79 -4.84 11.10
C LEU A 199 15.99 -3.89 11.09
N GLU A 200 15.86 -2.76 10.41
CA GLU A 200 16.91 -1.76 10.31
C GLU A 200 16.45 -0.43 10.90
N ARG A 201 17.32 0.23 11.68
CA ARG A 201 17.07 1.60 12.17
C ARG A 201 17.75 2.58 11.23
N LEU A 202 17.01 3.57 10.75
CA LEU A 202 17.53 4.59 9.83
C LEU A 202 18.29 5.72 10.54
N GLY A 203 18.26 5.75 11.87
CA GLY A 203 19.08 6.67 12.68
C GLY A 203 18.80 8.14 12.34
N ASP A 204 19.86 8.90 12.05
CA ASP A 204 19.79 10.34 11.81
C ASP A 204 19.08 10.71 10.49
N GLU A 205 18.89 9.76 9.57
CA GLU A 205 18.15 9.98 8.31
C GLU A 205 16.64 9.90 8.49
N ALA A 206 16.16 9.29 9.58
CA ALA A 206 14.75 9.17 9.87
C ALA A 206 14.06 10.54 9.96
N GLY A 207 12.91 10.69 9.30
CA GLY A 207 12.16 11.95 9.24
C GLY A 207 12.56 12.88 8.10
N THR A 208 13.63 12.56 7.36
CA THR A 208 14.01 13.36 6.19
C THR A 208 13.14 13.02 4.97
N PRO A 209 12.90 13.96 4.04
CA PRO A 209 12.18 13.68 2.80
C PRO A 209 12.86 12.58 1.99
N GLY A 210 12.10 11.55 1.63
CA GLY A 210 12.62 10.38 0.93
C GLY A 210 11.75 9.15 1.15
N ALA A 211 11.96 8.13 0.33
CA ALA A 211 11.33 6.83 0.53
C ALA A 211 12.39 5.73 0.48
N VAL A 212 12.20 4.70 1.29
CA VAL A 212 12.95 3.45 1.21
C VAL A 212 12.66 2.82 -0.16
N PRO A 213 13.69 2.34 -0.89
CA PRO A 213 13.48 1.72 -2.18
C PRO A 213 12.53 0.52 -2.12
N ALA A 214 11.73 0.36 -3.16
CA ALA A 214 10.88 -0.83 -3.33
C ALA A 214 11.69 -2.12 -3.18
N MET A 215 11.23 -3.01 -2.29
CA MET A 215 11.87 -4.30 -2.07
C MET A 215 11.57 -5.24 -3.25
N LYS A 216 12.61 -5.71 -3.93
CA LYS A 216 12.45 -6.63 -5.06
C LYS A 216 12.40 -8.06 -4.56
N MET A 217 11.25 -8.72 -4.71
CA MET A 217 11.07 -10.13 -4.35
C MET A 217 10.55 -10.95 -5.52
N MET A 218 11.32 -11.96 -5.96
CA MET A 218 10.90 -13.01 -6.92
C MET A 218 10.05 -12.54 -8.11
N ASN A 219 10.40 -11.40 -8.72
CA ASN A 219 9.67 -10.77 -9.84
C ASN A 219 8.19 -10.42 -9.57
N MET A 220 7.78 -10.35 -8.31
CA MET A 220 6.45 -9.85 -7.92
C MET A 220 6.31 -8.37 -8.31
N PRO A 221 5.22 -7.96 -8.97
CA PRO A 221 4.99 -6.55 -9.29
C PRO A 221 4.60 -5.77 -8.03
N MET A 222 5.22 -4.60 -7.83
CA MET A 222 5.03 -3.75 -6.64
C MET A 222 4.03 -2.62 -6.86
N GLY A 223 3.37 -2.58 -8.03
CA GLY A 223 2.39 -1.54 -8.36
C GLY A 223 3.01 -0.21 -8.78
N ALA A 224 4.23 -0.22 -9.33
CA ALA A 224 4.77 0.95 -10.02
C ALA A 224 3.89 1.29 -11.23
N ALA A 225 3.56 2.58 -11.38
CA ALA A 225 2.82 3.06 -12.55
C ALA A 225 3.67 2.87 -13.82
N PRO A 226 3.04 2.68 -15.01
CA PRO A 226 3.77 2.71 -16.26
C PRO A 226 4.61 3.99 -16.40
N GLY A 227 5.75 3.88 -17.08
CA GLY A 227 6.63 5.02 -17.34
C GLY A 227 5.90 6.07 -18.18
N ILE A 228 6.10 7.36 -17.86
CA ILE A 228 5.43 8.47 -18.57
C ILE A 228 5.62 8.38 -20.08
N GLY A 229 6.83 8.04 -20.54
CA GLY A 229 7.16 7.95 -21.96
C GLY A 229 6.59 6.73 -22.69
N SER A 230 6.00 5.77 -21.98
CA SER A 230 5.28 4.63 -22.59
C SER A 230 3.77 4.81 -22.60
N LEU A 231 3.24 5.86 -21.96
CA LEU A 231 1.81 6.12 -21.91
C LEU A 231 1.34 6.79 -23.23
N PRO A 232 0.18 6.38 -23.78
CA PRO A 232 -0.28 6.84 -25.09
C PRO A 232 -0.85 8.27 -25.07
N GLY A 233 -0.86 8.92 -26.22
CA GLY A 233 -1.44 10.26 -26.39
C GLY A 233 -0.47 11.41 -26.06
N THR A 234 -1.02 12.61 -25.97
CA THR A 234 -0.27 13.84 -25.72
C THR A 234 -0.18 14.08 -24.22
N HIS A 235 1.05 14.17 -23.70
CA HIS A 235 1.31 14.52 -22.30
C HIS A 235 1.17 16.03 -22.08
N LEU A 236 0.20 16.45 -21.28
CA LEU A 236 -0.06 17.85 -20.95
C LEU A 236 0.93 18.39 -19.90
N GLY A 237 1.57 17.50 -19.15
CA GLY A 237 2.57 17.84 -18.15
C GLY A 237 2.32 17.17 -16.81
N ARG A 238 3.20 17.51 -15.86
CA ARG A 238 3.18 17.01 -14.49
C ARG A 238 2.87 18.14 -13.51
N GLN A 239 1.97 17.87 -12.58
CA GLN A 239 1.74 18.69 -11.39
C GLN A 239 2.05 17.91 -10.11
N THR A 240 2.31 18.64 -9.03
CA THR A 240 2.55 18.07 -7.69
C THR A 240 1.53 18.63 -6.72
N SER A 241 0.85 17.76 -5.97
CA SER A 241 -0.13 18.15 -4.95
C SER A 241 -0.26 17.04 -3.91
N GLY A 242 -0.40 17.39 -2.62
CA GLY A 242 -0.42 16.41 -1.53
C GLY A 242 0.82 15.52 -1.45
N ASP A 243 1.96 16.02 -1.94
CA ASP A 243 3.22 15.29 -2.15
C ASP A 243 3.15 14.14 -3.18
N ALA A 244 2.09 14.05 -3.99
CA ALA A 244 1.98 13.12 -5.12
C ALA A 244 2.22 13.80 -6.47
N PHE A 245 2.64 13.02 -7.46
CA PHE A 245 2.73 13.46 -8.85
C PHE A 245 1.47 13.08 -9.63
N PHE A 246 0.99 14.01 -10.45
CA PHE A 246 -0.13 13.85 -11.36
C PHE A 246 0.33 14.19 -12.78
N ASP A 247 0.39 13.17 -13.63
CA ASP A 247 0.69 13.32 -15.05
C ASP A 247 -0.62 13.23 -15.84
N ALA A 248 -0.96 14.29 -16.59
CA ALA A 248 -2.19 14.36 -17.38
C ALA A 248 -1.91 14.15 -18.87
N PHE A 249 -2.79 13.41 -19.52
CA PHE A 249 -2.66 13.00 -20.93
C PHE A 249 -3.98 13.11 -21.66
N VAL A 250 -3.91 13.35 -22.97
CA VAL A 250 -5.08 13.32 -23.85
C VAL A 250 -4.85 12.35 -25.00
N VAL A 251 -5.81 11.45 -25.23
CA VAL A 251 -5.91 10.66 -26.45
C VAL A 251 -7.04 11.23 -27.30
N GLU A 252 -6.75 11.66 -28.52
CA GLU A 252 -7.75 12.30 -29.41
C GLU A 252 -8.89 11.35 -29.81
N ASP A 253 -8.57 10.07 -30.04
CA ASP A 253 -9.53 9.00 -30.29
C ASP A 253 -9.63 8.09 -29.05
N GLY A 254 -10.63 8.39 -28.23
CA GLY A 254 -10.92 7.69 -26.99
C GLY A 254 -11.72 6.40 -27.15
N THR A 255 -11.96 5.90 -28.37
CA THR A 255 -12.83 4.74 -28.62
C THR A 255 -12.41 3.51 -27.80
N GLN A 256 -11.10 3.29 -27.62
CA GLN A 256 -10.58 2.17 -26.82
C GLN A 256 -10.90 2.26 -25.32
N PHE A 257 -11.29 3.45 -24.85
CA PHE A 257 -11.65 3.76 -23.46
C PHE A 257 -13.16 4.00 -23.28
N ASP A 258 -13.98 3.53 -24.23
CA ASP A 258 -15.44 3.75 -24.26
C ASP A 258 -15.83 5.24 -24.35
N ALA A 259 -15.04 6.06 -25.05
CA ALA A 259 -15.32 7.47 -25.31
C ALA A 259 -15.59 7.73 -26.80
N ASP A 260 -16.64 8.49 -27.11
CA ASP A 260 -17.01 8.87 -28.50
C ASP A 260 -16.13 9.99 -29.09
N GLY A 261 -15.35 10.68 -28.23
CA GLY A 261 -14.45 11.77 -28.57
C GLY A 261 -13.05 11.54 -27.98
N ALA A 262 -12.45 12.60 -27.44
CA ALA A 262 -11.17 12.50 -26.75
C ALA A 262 -11.31 11.86 -25.35
N TYR A 263 -10.20 11.31 -24.87
CA TYR A 263 -10.08 10.76 -23.52
C TYR A 263 -8.96 11.47 -22.76
N LEU A 264 -9.34 12.30 -21.80
CA LEU A 264 -8.42 12.90 -20.83
C LEU A 264 -8.21 11.88 -19.71
N TYR A 265 -6.95 11.57 -19.37
CA TYR A 265 -6.67 10.72 -18.24
C TYR A 265 -5.48 11.20 -17.41
N VAL A 266 -5.46 10.76 -16.15
CA VAL A 266 -4.49 11.17 -15.15
C VAL A 266 -3.89 9.93 -14.50
N SER A 267 -2.55 9.86 -14.56
CA SER A 267 -1.76 8.88 -13.82
C SER A 267 -1.24 9.54 -12.55
N ALA A 268 -1.74 9.10 -11.38
CA ALA A 268 -1.31 9.60 -10.08
C ALA A 268 -0.35 8.61 -9.43
N ARG A 269 0.80 9.09 -8.93
CA ARG A 269 1.86 8.25 -8.38
C ARG A 269 2.56 8.86 -7.16
N THR A 270 3.07 8.00 -6.28
CA THR A 270 3.91 8.42 -5.14
C THR A 270 5.21 9.06 -5.65
N PRO A 271 5.81 9.98 -4.89
CA PRO A 271 7.17 10.42 -5.15
C PRO A 271 8.13 9.25 -4.89
N TYR A 272 9.33 9.32 -5.48
CA TYR A 272 10.44 8.35 -5.36
C TYR A 272 10.19 6.98 -6.00
N ASN A 273 9.26 6.17 -5.47
CA ASN A 273 9.03 4.79 -5.94
C ASN A 273 8.01 4.69 -7.08
N GLU A 274 7.34 5.79 -7.42
CA GLU A 274 6.36 5.88 -8.51
C GLU A 274 5.24 4.82 -8.45
N PHE A 275 4.83 4.40 -7.25
CA PHE A 275 3.69 3.51 -7.08
C PHE A 275 2.39 4.21 -7.45
N ILE A 276 1.45 3.47 -8.04
CA ILE A 276 0.10 3.98 -8.31
C ILE A 276 -0.54 4.49 -7.02
N LEU A 277 -1.32 5.57 -7.14
CA LEU A 277 -2.06 6.14 -6.02
C LEU A 277 -3.58 5.97 -6.26
N PRO A 278 -4.17 4.85 -5.81
CA PRO A 278 -5.53 4.49 -6.17
C PRO A 278 -6.58 5.10 -5.23
N MET A 279 -7.85 4.83 -5.51
CA MET A 279 -8.99 5.11 -4.62
C MET A 279 -9.21 6.58 -4.24
N MET A 280 -8.74 7.54 -5.05
CA MET A 280 -9.08 8.96 -4.90
C MET A 280 -10.44 9.30 -5.51
N GLY A 281 -11.04 10.38 -5.04
CA GLY A 281 -12.07 11.12 -5.76
C GLY A 281 -11.41 12.27 -6.50
N VAL A 282 -11.41 12.22 -7.83
CA VAL A 282 -10.78 13.24 -8.69
C VAL A 282 -11.84 13.85 -9.59
N ARG A 283 -11.81 15.18 -9.73
CA ARG A 283 -12.66 15.94 -10.64
C ARG A 283 -11.83 16.76 -11.61
N GLY A 284 -12.34 16.93 -12.81
CA GLY A 284 -11.71 17.67 -13.90
C GLY A 284 -12.64 18.72 -14.48
N THR A 285 -12.08 19.88 -14.75
CA THR A 285 -12.70 20.94 -15.54
C THR A 285 -11.83 21.17 -16.77
N VAL A 286 -12.44 21.30 -17.95
CA VAL A 286 -11.76 21.66 -19.20
C VAL A 286 -12.38 22.96 -19.69
N GLU A 287 -11.57 24.00 -19.85
CA GLU A 287 -12.00 25.32 -20.29
C GLU A 287 -11.34 25.72 -21.61
N ARG A 288 -12.13 26.28 -22.53
CA ARG A 288 -11.70 26.85 -23.81
C ARG A 288 -12.12 28.30 -23.89
N ASP A 289 -11.17 29.21 -24.09
CA ASP A 289 -11.43 30.66 -24.18
C ASP A 289 -12.29 31.20 -23.03
N GLY A 290 -12.16 30.62 -21.83
CA GLY A 290 -12.93 30.98 -20.63
C GLY A 290 -14.36 30.40 -20.57
N ALA A 291 -14.74 29.49 -21.48
CA ALA A 291 -15.97 28.72 -21.41
C ALA A 291 -15.68 27.26 -21.03
N ALA A 292 -16.43 26.72 -20.07
CA ALA A 292 -16.30 25.32 -19.68
C ALA A 292 -16.84 24.37 -20.76
N ILE A 293 -16.00 23.46 -21.21
CA ILE A 293 -16.34 22.30 -22.06
C ILE A 293 -16.76 21.12 -21.18
N ALA A 294 -16.08 20.96 -20.04
CA ALA A 294 -16.46 20.07 -18.95
C ALA A 294 -16.29 20.82 -17.63
N ASP A 295 -17.23 20.71 -16.70
CA ASP A 295 -17.26 21.51 -15.46
C ASP A 295 -17.33 20.63 -14.21
N GLY A 296 -16.18 20.40 -13.58
CA GLY A 296 -16.08 19.67 -12.31
C GLY A 296 -16.52 18.21 -12.40
N GLU A 297 -16.39 17.60 -13.57
CA GLU A 297 -16.80 16.23 -13.87
C GLU A 297 -15.92 15.23 -13.12
N ARG A 298 -16.52 14.16 -12.59
CA ARG A 298 -15.75 13.14 -11.88
C ARG A 298 -14.98 12.27 -12.88
N LEU A 299 -13.67 12.18 -12.69
CA LEU A 299 -12.85 11.22 -13.42
C LEU A 299 -13.13 9.82 -12.88
N ARG A 300 -13.45 8.90 -13.79
CA ARG A 300 -13.74 7.50 -13.50
C ARG A 300 -12.46 6.76 -13.19
N ARG A 301 -12.47 5.93 -12.15
CA ARG A 301 -11.37 5.00 -11.84
C ARG A 301 -11.40 3.85 -12.84
N THR A 302 -10.31 3.65 -13.57
CA THR A 302 -10.25 2.71 -14.69
C THR A 302 -8.99 1.87 -14.63
N LEU A 303 -9.12 0.59 -14.95
CA LEU A 303 -8.04 -0.35 -15.20
C LEU A 303 -7.92 -0.63 -16.68
N ASP A 304 -6.73 -0.45 -17.22
CA ASP A 304 -6.42 -0.71 -18.61
C ASP A 304 -5.09 -1.47 -18.72
N PRO A 305 -4.94 -2.42 -19.65
CA PRO A 305 -3.70 -3.19 -19.81
C PRO A 305 -2.48 -2.33 -20.20
N GLU A 306 -2.67 -1.18 -20.84
CA GLU A 306 -1.59 -0.28 -21.26
C GLU A 306 -1.40 0.89 -20.28
N LEU A 307 -2.49 1.54 -19.86
CA LEU A 307 -2.43 2.70 -18.96
C LEU A 307 -2.25 2.28 -17.48
N GLY A 308 -2.56 1.03 -17.13
CA GLY A 308 -2.68 0.59 -15.74
C GLY A 308 -3.87 1.25 -15.04
N TYR A 309 -3.78 1.39 -13.72
CA TYR A 309 -4.77 2.13 -12.93
C TYR A 309 -4.65 3.63 -13.17
N HIS A 310 -5.73 4.26 -13.60
CA HIS A 310 -5.79 5.69 -13.89
C HIS A 310 -7.17 6.28 -13.59
N TYR A 311 -7.25 7.62 -13.67
CA TYR A 311 -8.49 8.37 -13.56
C TYR A 311 -8.80 8.99 -14.93
N GLY A 312 -9.94 8.66 -15.53
CA GLY A 312 -10.27 9.06 -16.90
C GLY A 312 -11.57 9.85 -17.04
N LEU A 313 -11.61 10.74 -18.03
CA LEU A 313 -12.75 11.58 -18.38
C LEU A 313 -12.92 11.61 -19.90
N PRO A 314 -13.97 10.98 -20.45
CA PRO A 314 -14.41 11.22 -21.81
C PRO A 314 -14.81 12.69 -22.01
N VAL A 315 -14.33 13.32 -23.08
CA VAL A 315 -14.69 14.69 -23.49
C VAL A 315 -14.83 14.75 -25.01
N ASP A 316 -15.56 15.74 -25.53
CA ASP A 316 -15.76 15.87 -26.98
C ASP A 316 -14.42 16.09 -27.71
N SER A 317 -13.63 17.07 -27.23
CA SER A 317 -12.26 17.32 -27.68
C SER A 317 -11.47 18.05 -26.60
N VAL A 318 -10.14 17.96 -26.66
CA VAL A 318 -9.23 18.89 -26.00
C VAL A 318 -8.33 19.47 -27.09
N GLU A 319 -8.32 20.79 -27.20
CA GLU A 319 -7.58 21.53 -28.22
C GLU A 319 -6.44 22.33 -27.61
N SER A 320 -5.45 22.68 -28.44
CA SER A 320 -4.34 23.48 -27.96
C SER A 320 -4.80 24.85 -27.44
N GLY A 321 -4.33 25.21 -26.25
CA GLY A 321 -4.78 26.40 -25.52
C GLY A 321 -5.94 26.15 -24.55
N ASP A 322 -6.52 24.95 -24.54
CA ASP A 322 -7.47 24.57 -23.49
C ASP A 322 -6.74 24.45 -22.14
N THR A 323 -7.47 24.81 -21.08
CA THR A 323 -7.00 24.70 -19.70
C THR A 323 -7.67 23.53 -19.02
N VAL A 324 -6.89 22.60 -18.48
CA VAL A 324 -7.39 21.47 -17.69
C VAL A 324 -7.10 21.74 -16.22
N THR A 325 -8.14 21.75 -15.38
CA THR A 325 -8.01 21.90 -13.92
C THR A 325 -8.43 20.60 -13.23
N LEU A 326 -7.59 20.07 -12.36
CA LEU A 326 -7.87 18.91 -11.52
C LEU A 326 -8.04 19.32 -10.06
N THR A 327 -9.00 18.68 -9.39
CA THR A 327 -9.19 18.77 -7.94
C THR A 327 -9.37 17.37 -7.36
N VAL A 328 -8.85 17.15 -6.14
CA VAL A 328 -9.03 15.89 -5.40
C VAL A 328 -9.98 16.17 -4.25
N ASP A 329 -11.20 15.63 -4.33
CA ASP A 329 -12.25 15.82 -3.32
C ASP A 329 -12.22 14.75 -2.21
N VAL A 330 -11.62 13.60 -2.51
CA VAL A 330 -11.38 12.51 -1.56
C VAL A 330 -9.94 12.01 -1.74
N PRO A 331 -9.09 12.05 -0.70
CA PRO A 331 -7.72 11.56 -0.78
C PRO A 331 -7.72 10.04 -1.02
N PRO A 332 -6.56 9.42 -1.34
CA PRO A 332 -6.49 7.99 -1.57
C PRO A 332 -6.99 7.21 -0.35
N GLN A 333 -8.05 6.40 -0.52
CA GLN A 333 -8.65 5.61 0.57
C GLN A 333 -7.92 4.28 0.79
N VAL A 334 -6.60 4.36 0.91
CA VAL A 334 -5.69 3.23 1.09
C VAL A 334 -4.96 3.43 2.41
N ALA A 335 -4.85 2.37 3.21
CA ALA A 335 -4.12 2.43 4.47
C ALA A 335 -2.63 2.72 4.23
N ARG A 336 -1.98 3.28 5.25
CA ARG A 336 -0.62 3.79 5.20
C ARG A 336 0.24 3.12 6.25
N HIS A 337 1.45 2.80 5.85
CA HIS A 337 2.53 2.43 6.75
C HIS A 337 3.38 3.66 7.09
N ASP A 338 4.25 3.51 8.09
CA ASP A 338 5.23 4.52 8.48
C ASP A 338 5.99 5.08 7.26
N GLY A 339 6.15 6.40 7.22
CA GLY A 339 6.80 7.11 6.12
C GLY A 339 5.84 7.58 5.02
N TYR A 340 4.60 7.09 4.98
CA TYR A 340 3.53 7.54 4.08
C TYR A 340 2.29 8.04 4.81
N GLU A 341 2.16 7.83 6.11
CA GLU A 341 0.93 8.06 6.87
C GLU A 341 0.56 9.53 7.02
N THR A 342 1.50 10.46 6.82
CA THR A 342 1.26 11.91 6.83
C THR A 342 1.14 12.51 5.42
N ALA A 343 1.36 11.71 4.38
CA ALA A 343 1.33 12.15 2.98
C ALA A 343 -0.04 11.89 2.32
N PHE A 344 -0.31 12.59 1.22
CA PHE A 344 -1.48 12.37 0.35
C PHE A 344 -2.84 12.64 1.00
N LEU A 345 -2.92 13.58 1.95
CA LEU A 345 -4.16 13.86 2.71
C LEU A 345 -4.90 15.11 2.25
N SER A 346 -4.16 16.10 1.75
CA SER A 346 -4.69 17.40 1.32
C SER A 346 -4.06 17.79 0.00
N PHE A 347 -4.89 18.28 -0.93
CA PHE A 347 -4.50 18.56 -2.29
C PHE A 347 -4.95 19.96 -2.69
N ASP A 348 -4.01 20.75 -3.20
CA ASP A 348 -4.30 21.97 -3.94
C ASP A 348 -4.77 21.63 -5.36
N SER A 349 -5.54 22.54 -5.96
CA SER A 349 -5.95 22.45 -7.37
C SER A 349 -4.74 22.49 -8.29
N MET A 350 -4.77 21.67 -9.34
CA MET A 350 -3.68 21.52 -10.31
C MET A 350 -4.18 21.96 -11.68
N GLN A 351 -3.34 22.68 -12.43
CA GLN A 351 -3.69 23.20 -13.75
C GLN A 351 -2.69 22.72 -14.81
N PHE A 352 -3.19 22.38 -16.00
CA PHE A 352 -2.42 21.95 -17.15
C PHE A 352 -2.89 22.75 -18.38
N GLU A 353 -1.97 22.99 -19.33
CA GLU A 353 -2.27 23.64 -20.61
C GLU A 353 -2.13 22.61 -21.73
N ALA A 354 -3.09 22.59 -22.66
CA ALA A 354 -3.14 21.65 -23.77
C ALA A 354 -2.40 22.10 -25.05
#